data_AF-A0A7X7KMN1-F1
#
_entry.id   AF-A0A7X7KMN1-F1
#
_cell.length_a   1.000
_cell.length_b   1.000
_cell.length_c   1.000
_cell.angle_alpha   90.00
_cell.angle_beta   90.00
_cell.angle_gamma   90.00
#
_symmetry.space_group_name_H-M   'P 1'
#
loop_
_entity.id
_entity.type
_entity.pdbx_description
1 polymer ?
#
loop_
_entity_poly.entity_id
_entity_poly.type
_entity_poly.pdbx_seq_one_letter_code
_entity_poly.pdbx_strand_id
1 'polypeptide(L)'
;MATTIWIMAGEESGDAYGARLAQALRAERPGLVVKGMGGRAMAAAGVEILLDSSELGVVGLVEVLGHLGTFVRALKALSERAAAERPAAVVLID
;
A
#
# COMPACT_ATOMS: atom_id res chain seq x y z
N MET A 1 0.87 18.50 13.12
CA MET A 1 1.23 17.14 12.69
C MET A 1 0.72 16.95 11.28
N ALA A 2 1.54 16.44 10.35
CA ALA A 2 1.09 16.13 8.99
C ALA A 2 0.08 14.98 9.03
N THR A 3 -1.02 15.08 8.27
CA THR A 3 -2.00 14.00 8.17
C THR A 3 -1.42 12.90 7.28
N THR A 4 -1.40 11.66 7.77
CA THR A 4 -0.93 10.51 7.02
C THR A 4 -2.11 9.65 6.59
N ILE A 5 -2.17 9.28 5.31
CA ILE A 5 -3.11 8.30 4.76
C ILE A 5 -2.30 7.14 4.19
N TRP A 6 -2.80 5.92 4.41
CA TRP A 6 -2.24 4.74 3.78
C TRP A 6 -3.10 4.29 2.59
N ILE A 7 -2.45 3.84 1.51
CA ILE A 7 -3.09 3.25 0.34
C ILE A 7 -2.51 1.84 0.15
N MET A 8 -3.35 0.82 0.00
CA MET A 8 -2.92 -0.56 -0.18
C MET A 8 -3.41 -1.09 -1.52
N ALA A 9 -2.50 -1.49 -2.39
CA ALA A 9 -2.76 -2.14 -3.67
C ALA A 9 -1.95 -3.43 -3.78
N GLY A 10 -2.63 -4.56 -4.05
CA GLY A 10 -2.01 -5.88 -4.15
C GLY A 10 -1.53 -6.24 -5.56
N GLU A 11 -2.06 -5.58 -6.58
CA GLU A 11 -1.83 -5.90 -7.99
C GLU A 11 -1.42 -4.67 -8.81
N GLU A 12 -0.92 -4.88 -10.02
CA GLU A 12 -0.48 -3.80 -10.93
C GLU A 12 -1.64 -2.86 -11.32
N SER A 13 -2.84 -3.40 -11.52
CA SER A 13 -4.07 -2.62 -11.73
C SER A 13 -4.35 -1.68 -10.56
N GLY A 14 -4.30 -2.22 -9.34
CA GLY A 14 -4.46 -1.47 -8.10
C GLY A 14 -3.39 -0.40 -7.90
N ASP A 15 -2.13 -0.70 -8.24
CA ASP A 15 -1.00 0.25 -8.16
C ASP A 15 -1.24 1.49 -9.01
N ALA A 16 -1.76 1.33 -10.23
CA ALA A 16 -2.11 2.44 -11.10
C ALA A 16 -3.24 3.32 -10.51
N TYR A 17 -4.25 2.71 -9.89
CA TYR A 17 -5.31 3.46 -9.19
C TYR A 17 -4.79 4.17 -7.94
N GLY A 18 -3.95 3.51 -7.14
CA GLY A 18 -3.32 4.08 -5.96
C GLY A 18 -2.45 5.29 -6.29
N ALA A 19 -1.71 5.22 -7.39
CA ALA A 19 -0.91 6.34 -7.89
C ALA A 19 -1.76 7.56 -8.24
N ARG A 20 -2.86 7.36 -8.97
CA ARG A 20 -3.81 8.44 -9.34
C ARG A 20 -4.46 9.04 -8.09
N LEU A 21 -4.87 8.21 -7.15
CA LEU A 21 -5.45 8.66 -5.88
C LEU A 21 -4.44 9.49 -5.07
N ALA A 22 -3.19 9.03 -4.95
CA ALA A 22 -2.15 9.75 -4.23
C ALA A 22 -1.88 11.13 -4.84
N GLN A 23 -1.82 11.21 -6.17
CA GLN A 23 -1.64 12.49 -6.88
C GLN A 23 -2.79 13.46 -6.62
N ALA A 24 -4.04 12.99 -6.73
CA ALA A 24 -5.22 13.81 -6.49
C ALA A 24 -5.26 14.31 -5.03
N LEU A 25 -5.00 13.43 -4.06
CA LEU A 25 -4.98 13.78 -2.64
C LEU A 25 -3.90 14.82 -2.32
N ARG A 26 -2.71 14.71 -2.91
CA ARG A 26 -1.62 15.68 -2.72
C ARG A 26 -1.91 17.01 -3.40
N ALA A 27 -2.59 17.00 -4.54
CA ALA A 27 -3.01 18.22 -5.21
C ALA A 27 -4.03 19.02 -4.36
N GLU A 28 -4.98 18.33 -3.72
CA GLU A 28 -5.94 18.98 -2.82
C GLU A 28 -5.33 19.37 -1.47
N ARG A 29 -4.41 18.55 -0.93
CA ARG A 29 -3.73 18.79 0.35
C ARG A 29 -2.22 18.56 0.22
N PRO A 30 -1.45 19.60 -0.13
CA PRO A 30 0.00 19.48 -0.35
C PRO A 30 0.81 19.00 0.87
N GLY A 31 0.29 19.17 2.08
CA GLY A 31 0.92 18.69 3.33
C GLY A 31 0.53 17.26 3.72
N LEU A 32 -0.24 16.55 2.89
CA LEU A 32 -0.64 15.18 3.15
C LEU A 32 0.54 14.22 2.89
N VAL A 33 0.82 13.36 3.87
CA VAL A 33 1.76 12.25 3.70
C VAL A 33 0.99 11.03 3.23
N VAL A 34 1.43 10.43 2.13
CA VAL A 34 0.84 9.20 1.61
C VAL A 34 1.87 8.09 1.72
N LYS A 35 1.49 7.00 2.39
CA LYS A 35 2.30 5.78 2.49
C LYS A 35 1.48 4.59 2.00
N GLY A 36 2.08 3.43 1.78
CA GLY A 36 1.27 2.32 1.30
C GLY A 36 1.97 1.04 0.94
N MET A 37 1.17 0.04 0.60
CA MET A 37 1.60 -1.15 -0.12
C MET A 37 1.26 -0.95 -1.59
N GLY A 38 2.22 -1.16 -2.48
CA GLY A 38 2.04 -0.93 -3.90
C GLY A 38 3.34 -1.09 -4.69
N GLY A 39 3.29 -0.71 -5.95
CA GLY A 39 4.38 -0.89 -6.89
C GLY A 39 4.99 0.43 -7.38
N ARG A 40 5.52 0.37 -8.60
CA ARG A 40 6.30 1.46 -9.20
C ARG A 40 5.46 2.70 -9.49
N ALA A 41 4.17 2.54 -9.83
CA ALA A 41 3.31 3.68 -10.12
C ALA A 41 3.04 4.50 -8.85
N MET A 42 2.71 3.85 -7.73
CA MET A 42 2.53 4.52 -6.44
C MET A 42 3.84 5.18 -5.98
N ALA A 43 4.97 4.50 -6.09
CA ALA A 43 6.27 5.10 -5.77
C ALA A 43 6.55 6.37 -6.61
N ALA A 44 6.28 6.32 -7.91
CA ALA A 44 6.44 7.48 -8.81
C ALA A 44 5.48 8.63 -8.50
N ALA A 45 4.30 8.34 -7.94
CA ALA A 45 3.36 9.34 -7.43
C ALA A 45 3.78 9.97 -6.09
N GLY A 46 4.90 9.51 -5.51
CA GLY A 46 5.43 9.98 -4.23
C GLY A 46 4.74 9.36 -3.03
N VAL A 47 4.21 8.15 -3.17
CA VAL A 47 3.81 7.31 -2.04
C VAL A 47 5.08 6.71 -1.41
N GLU A 48 5.22 6.81 -0.09
CA GLU A 48 6.23 6.05 0.66
C GLU A 48 5.81 4.57 0.70
N ILE A 49 6.53 3.72 -0.03
CA ILE A 49 6.23 2.28 -0.08
C ILE A 49 6.70 1.61 1.21
N LEU A 50 5.74 1.11 1.97
CA LEU A 50 5.90 0.35 3.21
C LEU A 50 6.18 -1.13 2.92
N LEU A 51 5.61 -1.64 1.83
CA LEU A 51 5.74 -3.02 1.36
C LEU A 51 5.55 -3.04 -0.16
N ASP A 52 6.46 -3.65 -0.90
CA ASP A 52 6.36 -3.78 -2.35
C ASP A 52 5.36 -4.90 -2.69
N SER A 53 4.33 -4.58 -3.48
CA SER A 53 3.30 -5.57 -3.84
C SER A 53 3.84 -6.69 -4.73
N SER A 54 4.96 -6.48 -5.44
CA SER A 54 5.63 -7.53 -6.21
C SER A 54 6.21 -8.64 -5.33
N GLU A 55 6.50 -8.38 -4.05
CA GLU A 55 6.90 -9.42 -3.09
C GLU A 55 5.73 -10.36 -2.73
N LEU A 56 4.49 -9.95 -3.03
CA LEU A 56 3.26 -10.71 -2.77
C LEU A 56 2.60 -11.26 -4.04
N GLY A 57 3.03 -10.83 -5.23
CA GLY A 57 2.48 -11.27 -6.51
C GLY A 57 2.86 -12.71 -6.82
N VAL A 58 1.96 -13.66 -6.53
CA VAL A 58 2.15 -15.09 -6.83
C VAL A 58 1.14 -15.53 -7.89
N VAL A 59 1.58 -16.25 -8.92
CA VAL A 59 0.74 -16.65 -10.06
C VAL A 59 0.37 -18.13 -9.94
N GLY A 60 -0.77 -18.43 -9.32
CA GLY A 60 -1.37 -19.77 -9.34
C GLY A 60 -1.77 -20.32 -7.97
N LEU A 61 -2.82 -21.15 -7.94
CA LEU A 61 -3.47 -21.65 -6.70
C LEU A 61 -2.53 -22.42 -5.76
N VAL A 62 -1.61 -23.22 -6.31
CA VAL A 62 -0.64 -24.02 -5.52
C VAL A 62 0.43 -23.11 -4.89
N GLU A 63 0.81 -22.09 -5.62
CA GLU A 63 1.85 -21.13 -5.25
C GLU A 63 1.30 -20.20 -4.14
N VAL A 64 0.04 -19.76 -4.24
CA VAL A 64 -0.67 -19.02 -3.17
C VAL A 64 -0.68 -19.76 -1.83
N LEU A 65 -0.91 -21.08 -1.81
CA LEU A 65 -0.90 -21.87 -0.57
C LEU A 65 0.49 -21.92 0.09
N GLY A 66 1.56 -21.98 -0.71
CA GLY A 66 2.94 -21.92 -0.22
C GLY A 66 3.31 -20.55 0.37
N HIS A 67 2.67 -19.48 -0.12
CA HIS A 67 2.93 -18.10 0.28
C HIS A 67 1.97 -17.56 1.36
N LEU A 68 0.99 -18.34 1.82
CA LEU A 68 0.04 -17.92 2.87
C LEU A 68 0.74 -17.38 4.12
N GLY A 69 1.85 -18.01 4.53
CA GLY A 69 2.68 -17.53 5.64
C GLY A 69 3.28 -16.15 5.41
N THR A 70 3.64 -15.82 4.16
CA THR A 70 4.15 -14.49 3.78
C THR A 70 3.05 -13.44 3.85
N PHE A 71 1.84 -13.73 3.35
CA PHE A 71 0.70 -12.82 3.48
C PHE A 71 0.34 -12.52 4.94
N VAL A 72 0.29 -13.56 5.79
CA VAL A 72 0.01 -13.39 7.23
C VAL A 72 1.11 -12.54 7.90
N ARG A 73 2.38 -12.77 7.56
CA ARG A 73 3.49 -11.94 8.07
C ARG A 73 3.38 -10.48 7.61
N ALA A 74 3.09 -10.24 6.33
CA ALA A 74 2.90 -8.89 5.80
C ALA A 74 1.74 -8.17 6.48
N LEU A 75 0.59 -8.85 6.63
CA LEU A 75 -0.57 -8.30 7.33
C LEU A 75 -0.23 -7.95 8.78
N LYS A 76 0.46 -8.84 9.49
CA LYS A 76 0.88 -8.61 10.88
C LYS A 76 1.82 -7.40 10.98
N ALA A 77 2.85 -7.33 10.11
CA ALA A 77 3.79 -6.22 10.09
C ALA A 77 3.11 -4.87 9.79
N LEU A 78 2.20 -4.84 8.80
CA LEU A 78 1.42 -3.65 8.48
C LEU A 78 0.48 -3.25 9.62
N SER A 79 -0.13 -4.22 10.31
CA SER A 79 -1.02 -3.97 11.45
C SER A 79 -0.27 -3.39 12.65
N GLU A 80 0.90 -3.96 12.99
CA GLU A 80 1.77 -3.44 14.05
C GLU A 80 2.26 -2.03 13.73
N ARG A 81 2.64 -1.79 12.47
CA ARG A 81 3.06 -0.47 12.02
C ARG A 81 1.91 0.54 12.01
N ALA A 82 0.69 0.13 11.64
CA ALA A 82 -0.49 0.98 11.71
C ALA A 82 -0.84 1.37 13.15
N ALA A 83 -0.69 0.44 14.10
CA ALA A 83 -0.91 0.73 15.51
C ALA A 83 0.09 1.77 16.07
N ALA A 84 1.33 1.76 15.57
CA ALA A 84 2.37 2.71 15.95
C ALA A 84 2.23 4.07 15.23
N GLU A 85 2.06 4.08 13.91
CA GLU A 85 2.00 5.30 13.09
C GLU A 85 0.63 6.00 13.13
N ARG A 86 -0.44 5.26 13.46
CA ARG A 86 -1.84 5.74 13.52
C ARG A 86 -2.22 6.60 12.30
N PRO A 87 -2.23 6.03 11.09
CA PRO A 87 -2.70 6.76 9.91
C PRO A 87 -4.15 7.21 10.11
N ALA A 88 -4.49 8.37 9.55
CA ALA A 88 -5.84 8.93 9.64
C ALA A 88 -6.87 8.10 8.86
N ALA A 89 -6.42 7.41 7.81
CA ALA A 89 -7.21 6.46 7.04
C ALA A 89 -6.32 5.42 6.37
N VAL A 90 -6.89 4.26 6.07
CA VAL A 90 -6.30 3.23 5.21
C VAL A 90 -7.29 2.97 4.07
N VAL A 91 -6.85 3.16 2.83
CA VAL A 91 -7.63 2.91 1.62
C VAL A 91 -7.16 1.59 1.03
N LEU A 92 -8.08 0.62 0.93
CA LEU A 92 -7.81 -0.67 0.30
C LEU A 92 -8.31 -0.61 -1.15
N ILE A 93 -7.44 -0.95 -2.10
CA ILE A 93 -7.73 -1.00 -3.53
C ILE A 93 -7.70 -2.47 -3.95
N ASP A 94 -8.79 -2.90 -4.59
CA ASP A 94 -8.93 -4.20 -5.24
C ASP A 94 -8.21 -4.17 -6.60
#